data_AF-A0A5J4KXM0-F1
#
_entry.id   AF-A0A5J4KXM0-F1
#
_cell.length_a   1.000
_cell.length_b   1.000
_cell.length_c   1.000
_cell.angle_alpha   90.00
_cell.angle_beta   90.00
_cell.angle_gamma   90.00
#
_symmetry.space_group_name_H-M   'P 1'
#
loop_
_entity.id
_entity.type
_entity.pdbx_description
1 polymer ?
#
loop_
_entity_poly.entity_id
_entity_poly.type
_entity_poly.pdbx_seq_one_letter_code
_entity_poly.pdbx_strand_id
1 'polypeptide(L)'
;MHPADALSHAEPLLLEPVWQEQAITSATPDVSYDEHLVILCETTSAARERLTSQLPDVRVLTLHADSGSVAERFQRYAGQVFEQIQALLNQKLPGHVLVQIVVATHGDQQLFAGLVGMLKTARIEHARLIGQLIELSSEEELAQLSHLVQANRLCLGTGTSATSMVNVPSPSGVKLPRMAAPGIHGKTEGSI
;
A
#
# COMPACT_ATOMS: atom_id res chain seq x y z
N MET A 1 -35.13 -45.03 -2.52
CA MET A 1 -33.93 -45.32 -1.70
C MET A 1 -32.81 -44.44 -2.24
N HIS A 2 -32.06 -43.79 -1.35
CA HIS A 2 -31.28 -42.55 -1.47
C HIS A 2 -30.60 -42.18 -2.82
N PRO A 3 -30.61 -40.89 -3.21
CA PRO A 3 -29.64 -40.36 -4.17
C PRO A 3 -28.27 -40.27 -3.48
N ALA A 4 -27.24 -40.78 -4.15
CA ALA A 4 -25.87 -40.66 -3.68
C ALA A 4 -25.43 -39.20 -3.76
N ASP A 5 -25.08 -38.63 -2.62
CA ASP A 5 -24.51 -37.30 -2.46
C ASP A 5 -23.32 -37.10 -3.40
N ALA A 6 -23.48 -36.20 -4.37
CA ALA A 6 -22.37 -35.61 -5.09
C ALA A 6 -21.70 -34.57 -4.17
N LEU A 7 -20.86 -35.03 -3.23
CA LEU A 7 -19.98 -34.15 -2.48
C LEU A 7 -18.86 -33.68 -3.41
N SER A 8 -19.01 -32.45 -3.92
CA SER A 8 -17.91 -31.75 -4.59
C SER A 8 -16.78 -31.54 -3.58
N HIS A 9 -15.70 -32.30 -3.72
CA HIS A 9 -14.51 -32.09 -2.91
C HIS A 9 -13.84 -30.78 -3.34
N ALA A 10 -13.85 -29.78 -2.46
CA ALA A 10 -13.07 -28.56 -2.65
C ALA A 10 -11.59 -28.86 -2.40
N GLU A 11 -10.76 -28.71 -3.43
CA GLU A 11 -9.31 -28.88 -3.31
C GLU A 11 -8.67 -27.63 -2.68
N PRO A 12 -7.59 -27.79 -1.89
CA PRO A 12 -6.89 -26.66 -1.30
C PRO A 12 -6.18 -25.83 -2.38
N LEU A 13 -6.44 -24.53 -2.38
CA LEU A 13 -5.73 -23.56 -3.23
C LEU A 13 -4.61 -22.89 -2.43
N LEU A 14 -3.38 -22.93 -2.96
CA LEU A 14 -2.26 -22.15 -2.44
C LEU A 14 -2.02 -20.94 -3.34
N LEU A 15 -1.88 -19.77 -2.73
CA LEU A 15 -1.62 -18.50 -3.42
C LEU A 15 -0.36 -17.88 -2.84
N GLU A 16 0.47 -17.29 -3.69
CA GLU A 16 1.60 -16.47 -3.28
C GLU A 16 1.49 -15.05 -3.86
N PRO A 17 1.94 -14.03 -3.12
CA PRO A 17 1.95 -12.66 -3.63
C PRO A 17 3.04 -12.50 -4.69
N VAL A 18 2.68 -12.01 -5.87
CA VAL A 18 3.61 -11.69 -6.96
C VAL A 18 3.49 -10.23 -7.38
N TRP A 19 4.63 -9.61 -7.66
CA TRP A 19 4.70 -8.27 -8.23
C TRP A 19 4.51 -8.36 -9.74
N GLN A 20 3.55 -7.59 -10.27
CA GLN A 20 3.26 -7.53 -11.70
C GLN A 20 3.36 -6.08 -12.18
N GLU A 21 4.05 -5.87 -13.29
CA GLU A 21 4.09 -4.57 -13.94
C GLU A 21 2.71 -4.26 -14.53
N GLN A 22 2.16 -3.11 -14.16
CA GLN A 22 0.85 -2.68 -14.64
C GLN A 22 1.01 -1.30 -15.30
N ALA A 23 0.70 -1.24 -16.59
CA ALA A 23 0.64 0.02 -17.30
C ALA A 23 -0.47 0.90 -16.72
N ILE A 24 -0.16 2.19 -16.57
CA ILE A 24 -1.14 3.20 -16.17
C ILE A 24 -2.16 3.31 -17.29
N THR A 25 -3.30 2.63 -17.10
CA THR A 25 -4.31 2.55 -18.15
C THR A 25 -5.24 3.75 -17.98
N SER A 26 -5.17 4.71 -18.91
CA SER A 26 -6.03 5.91 -18.96
C SER A 26 -7.51 5.62 -19.28
N ALA A 27 -7.91 4.35 -19.30
CA ALA A 27 -9.26 3.91 -19.66
C ALA A 27 -10.26 3.97 -18.50
N THR A 28 -9.79 4.21 -17.27
CA THR A 28 -10.68 4.57 -16.16
C THR A 28 -11.08 6.03 -16.32
N PRO A 29 -12.38 6.38 -16.21
CA PRO A 29 -12.81 7.77 -16.23
C PRO A 29 -11.97 8.56 -15.20
N ASP A 30 -11.68 9.82 -15.51
CA ASP A 30 -10.94 10.72 -14.62
C ASP A 30 -11.64 10.76 -13.26
N VAL A 31 -11.17 9.92 -12.33
CA VAL A 31 -11.74 9.87 -10.99
C VAL A 31 -11.24 11.12 -10.29
N SER A 32 -12.12 12.11 -10.24
CA SER A 32 -11.94 13.26 -9.38
C SER A 32 -11.97 12.78 -7.93
N TYR A 33 -10.92 13.15 -7.20
CA TYR A 33 -10.82 12.88 -5.77
C TYR A 33 -11.18 14.16 -5.02
N ASP A 34 -12.14 14.08 -4.11
CA ASP A 34 -12.52 15.19 -3.23
C ASP A 34 -11.43 15.43 -2.18
N GLU A 35 -10.65 14.39 -1.88
CA GLU A 35 -9.50 14.45 -0.99
C GLU A 35 -8.42 13.49 -1.46
N HIS A 36 -7.17 13.97 -1.46
CA HIS A 36 -5.97 13.16 -1.70
C HIS A 36 -5.02 13.32 -0.52
N LEU A 37 -4.92 12.28 0.31
CA LEU A 37 -3.99 12.18 1.43
C LEU A 37 -2.80 11.29 1.04
N VAL A 38 -1.59 11.82 1.23
CA VAL A 38 -0.34 11.04 1.19
C VAL A 38 0.22 10.95 2.60
N ILE A 39 0.45 9.73 3.07
CA ILE A 39 1.03 9.41 4.36
C ILE A 39 2.46 8.90 4.13
N LEU A 40 3.43 9.71 4.51
CA LEU A 40 4.86 9.41 4.47
C LEU A 40 5.28 8.70 5.77
N CYS A 41 5.58 7.41 5.71
CA CYS A 41 5.95 6.63 6.90
C CYS A 41 7.47 6.40 6.97
N GLU A 42 8.10 7.00 7.99
CA GLU A 42 9.56 6.99 8.22
C GLU A 42 10.40 7.37 6.99
N THR A 43 9.87 8.22 6.11
CA THR A 43 10.63 8.76 4.97
C THR A 43 11.45 9.98 5.38
N THR A 44 12.33 10.44 4.49
CA THR A 44 13.12 11.65 4.69
C THR A 44 12.26 12.92 4.66
N SER A 45 12.75 14.01 5.27
CA SER A 45 12.13 15.35 5.16
C SER A 45 12.04 15.84 3.72
N ALA A 46 13.03 15.48 2.89
CA ALA A 46 13.04 15.77 1.46
C ALA A 46 11.81 15.21 0.72
N ALA A 47 11.29 14.04 1.12
CA ALA A 47 10.06 13.49 0.57
C ALA A 47 8.86 14.43 0.79
N ARG A 48 8.73 14.94 2.03
CA ARG A 48 7.66 15.87 2.41
C ARG A 48 7.76 17.16 1.62
N GLU A 49 8.93 17.79 1.63
CA GLU A 49 9.19 19.06 0.93
C GLU A 49 8.88 18.95 -0.56
N ARG A 50 9.31 17.85 -1.19
CA ARG A 50 9.06 17.57 -2.60
C ARG A 50 7.57 17.44 -2.90
N LEU A 51 6.80 16.72 -2.07
CA LEU A 51 5.36 16.61 -2.27
C LEU A 51 4.66 17.95 -2.02
N THR A 52 4.97 18.65 -0.94
CA THR A 52 4.30 19.92 -0.61
C THR A 52 4.62 21.04 -1.61
N SER A 53 5.80 21.01 -2.24
CA SER A 53 6.19 22.02 -3.24
C SER A 53 5.62 21.75 -4.62
N GLN A 54 5.47 20.49 -5.02
CA GLN A 54 5.04 20.11 -6.37
C GLN A 54 3.55 19.77 -6.45
N LEU A 55 2.93 19.39 -5.34
CA LEU A 55 1.54 18.95 -5.24
C LEU A 55 0.78 19.74 -4.15
N PRO A 56 0.46 21.02 -4.38
CA PRO A 56 -0.17 21.86 -3.35
C PRO A 56 -1.57 21.39 -2.95
N ASP A 57 -2.27 20.69 -3.84
CA ASP A 57 -3.62 20.17 -3.61
C ASP A 57 -3.63 18.82 -2.86
N VAL A 58 -2.45 18.27 -2.54
CA VAL A 58 -2.31 16.99 -1.84
C VAL A 58 -2.01 17.23 -0.37
N ARG A 59 -2.82 16.65 0.51
CA ARG A 59 -2.56 16.70 1.95
C ARG A 59 -1.45 15.71 2.29
N VAL A 60 -0.37 16.20 2.91
CA VAL A 60 0.80 15.38 3.26
C VAL A 60 0.92 15.22 4.77
N LEU A 61 0.81 13.98 5.26
CA LEU A 61 1.07 13.60 6.65
C LEU A 61 2.40 12.85 6.73
N THR A 62 3.19 13.09 7.78
CA THR A 62 4.43 12.37 8.03
C THR A 62 4.32 11.61 9.35
N LEU A 63 4.53 10.30 9.31
CA LEU A 63 4.63 9.44 10.48
C LEU A 63 6.11 9.21 10.77
N HIS A 64 6.56 9.67 11.93
CA HIS A 64 7.92 9.50 12.41
C HIS A 64 7.90 9.33 13.92
N ALA A 65 8.87 8.59 14.44
CA ALA A 65 9.08 8.42 15.87
C ALA A 65 10.58 8.36 16.13
N ASP A 66 11.05 9.24 17.03
CA ASP A 66 12.46 9.35 17.38
C ASP A 66 12.99 8.12 18.16
N SER A 67 12.08 7.31 18.70
CA SER A 67 12.42 6.14 19.52
C SER A 67 11.30 5.08 19.55
N GLY A 68 11.67 3.90 20.07
CA GLY A 68 10.80 2.74 20.24
C GLY A 68 11.19 1.58 19.33
N SER A 69 10.86 0.37 19.77
CA SER A 69 10.95 -0.83 18.95
C SER A 69 10.08 -0.70 17.69
N VAL A 70 10.39 -1.49 16.65
CA VAL A 70 9.56 -1.50 15.44
C VAL A 70 8.09 -1.85 15.72
N ALA A 71 7.82 -2.72 16.70
CA ALA A 71 6.45 -3.06 17.09
C ALA A 71 5.71 -1.87 17.72
N GLU A 72 6.34 -1.14 18.63
CA GLU A 72 5.75 0.05 19.25
C GLU A 72 5.51 1.17 18.23
N ARG A 73 6.47 1.37 17.32
CA ARG A 73 6.32 2.33 16.22
C ARG A 73 5.21 1.93 15.27
N PHE A 74 5.12 0.65 14.88
CA PHE A 74 4.03 0.14 14.05
C PHE A 74 2.67 0.37 14.70
N GLN A 75 2.51 0.03 15.99
CA GLN A 75 1.24 0.24 16.71
C GLN A 75 0.87 1.73 16.75
N ARG A 76 1.84 2.61 17.01
CA ARG A 76 1.62 4.07 17.00
C ARG A 76 1.18 4.56 15.63
N TYR A 77 1.85 4.15 14.57
CA TYR A 77 1.53 4.54 13.21
C TYR A 77 0.18 3.98 12.76
N ALA A 78 -0.14 2.74 13.12
CA ALA A 78 -1.46 2.15 12.87
C ALA A 78 -2.58 2.96 13.52
N GLY A 79 -2.39 3.39 14.78
CA GLY A 79 -3.33 4.29 15.45
C GLY A 79 -3.52 5.62 14.72
N GLN A 80 -2.43 6.26 14.30
CA GLN A 80 -2.51 7.53 13.55
C GLN A 80 -3.18 7.36 12.19
N VAL A 81 -2.85 6.30 11.44
CA VAL A 81 -3.52 5.97 10.17
C VAL A 81 -5.01 5.71 10.39
N PHE A 82 -5.38 4.98 11.44
CA PHE A 82 -6.77 4.71 11.81
C PHE A 82 -7.55 6.01 12.04
N GLU A 83 -7.00 6.91 12.84
CA GLU A 83 -7.62 8.21 13.13
C GLU A 83 -7.80 9.05 11.86
N GLN A 84 -6.82 9.05 10.94
CA GLN A 84 -6.95 9.74 9.65
C GLN A 84 -8.07 9.14 8.80
N ILE A 85 -8.14 7.81 8.71
CA ILE A 85 -9.21 7.12 7.97
C ILE A 85 -10.57 7.48 8.59
N GLN A 86 -10.73 7.40 9.91
CA GLN A 86 -11.97 7.77 10.59
C GLN A 86 -12.37 9.21 10.30
N ALA A 87 -11.42 10.15 10.39
CA ALA A 87 -11.67 11.55 10.09
C ALA A 87 -12.18 11.74 8.65
N LEU A 88 -11.55 11.08 7.66
CA LEU A 88 -11.94 11.14 6.26
C LEU A 88 -13.35 10.57 6.04
N LEU A 89 -13.66 9.43 6.65
CA LEU A 89 -14.97 8.80 6.53
C LEU A 89 -16.09 9.64 7.17
N ASN A 90 -15.78 10.33 8.28
CA ASN A 90 -16.72 11.20 8.97
C ASN A 90 -17.02 12.52 8.24
N GLN A 91 -16.16 12.95 7.31
CA GLN A 91 -16.41 14.14 6.49
C GLN A 91 -17.57 13.96 5.49
N LYS A 92 -17.97 12.70 5.20
CA LYS A 92 -19.08 12.37 4.28
C LYS A 92 -18.93 13.05 2.91
N LEU A 93 -17.69 13.07 2.38
CA LEU A 93 -17.41 13.63 1.08
C LEU A 93 -18.22 12.91 -0.02
N PRO A 94 -18.83 13.65 -0.97
CA PRO A 94 -19.68 13.07 -1.99
C PRO A 94 -18.91 12.25 -3.05
N GLY A 95 -17.63 12.54 -3.26
CA GLY A 95 -16.74 11.91 -4.24
C GLY A 95 -15.80 10.87 -3.66
N HIS A 96 -14.76 10.53 -4.43
CA HIS A 96 -13.74 9.56 -4.04
C HIS A 96 -12.69 10.19 -3.12
N VAL A 97 -12.16 9.37 -2.21
CA VAL A 97 -11.05 9.75 -1.32
C VAL A 97 -9.87 8.85 -1.65
N LEU A 98 -8.72 9.43 -1.96
CA LEU A 98 -7.48 8.70 -2.19
C LEU A 98 -6.58 8.80 -0.97
N VAL A 99 -6.17 7.65 -0.44
CA VAL A 99 -5.14 7.56 0.60
C VAL A 99 -3.98 6.73 0.06
N GLN A 100 -2.80 7.34 -0.04
CA GLN A 100 -1.57 6.67 -0.44
C GLN A 100 -0.62 6.62 0.76
N ILE A 101 -0.15 5.43 1.12
CA ILE A 101 0.91 5.25 2.11
C ILE A 101 2.22 5.06 1.35
N VAL A 102 3.22 5.87 1.68
CA VAL A 102 4.57 5.77 1.12
C VAL A 102 5.49 5.23 2.20
N VAL A 103 6.14 4.11 1.90
CA VAL A 103 7.15 3.49 2.77
C VAL A 103 8.44 3.31 2.00
N ALA A 104 9.54 3.35 2.74
CA ALA A 104 10.81 2.86 2.22
C ALA A 104 10.93 1.35 2.44
N THR A 105 11.64 0.67 1.53
CA THR A 105 11.78 -0.81 1.55
C THR A 105 13.08 -1.30 2.16
N HIS A 106 13.85 -0.42 2.78
CA HIS A 106 15.11 -0.77 3.43
C HIS A 106 14.93 -1.00 4.94
N GLY A 107 15.43 -2.13 5.43
CA GLY A 107 15.42 -2.51 6.85
C GLY A 107 14.00 -2.68 7.41
N ASP A 108 13.83 -2.27 8.67
CA ASP A 108 12.56 -2.36 9.40
C ASP A 108 11.40 -1.59 8.74
N GLN A 109 11.70 -0.64 7.84
CA GLN A 109 10.69 0.23 7.23
C GLN A 109 9.73 -0.54 6.31
N GLN A 110 10.19 -1.67 5.75
CA GLN A 110 9.34 -2.55 4.95
C GLN A 110 8.15 -3.09 5.77
N LEU A 111 8.28 -3.23 7.09
CA LEU A 111 7.20 -3.71 7.94
C LEU A 111 5.99 -2.76 7.95
N PHE A 112 6.20 -1.47 7.70
CA PHE A 112 5.13 -0.48 7.62
C PHE A 112 4.27 -0.62 6.36
N ALA A 113 4.70 -1.41 5.37
CA ALA A 113 3.83 -1.84 4.26
C ALA A 113 2.55 -2.51 4.79
N GLY A 114 2.61 -3.14 5.98
CA GLY A 114 1.45 -3.73 6.65
C GLY A 114 0.31 -2.74 6.95
N LEU A 115 0.59 -1.43 7.03
CA LEU A 115 -0.43 -0.40 7.24
C LEU A 115 -1.45 -0.35 6.09
N VAL A 116 -1.09 -0.82 4.89
CA VAL A 116 -2.03 -0.94 3.76
C VAL A 116 -3.20 -1.87 4.07
N GLY A 117 -3.02 -2.83 4.99
CA GLY A 117 -4.10 -3.71 5.45
C GLY A 117 -5.30 -2.91 5.97
N MET A 118 -5.06 -1.79 6.64
CA MET A 118 -6.11 -0.92 7.16
C MET A 118 -6.88 -0.21 6.05
N LEU A 119 -6.19 0.18 4.97
CA LEU A 119 -6.85 0.78 3.81
C LEU A 119 -7.69 -0.24 3.05
N LYS A 120 -7.22 -1.49 2.98
CA LYS A 120 -7.97 -2.59 2.35
C LYS A 120 -9.29 -2.83 3.06
N THR A 121 -9.30 -2.84 4.39
CA THR A 121 -10.53 -3.01 5.17
C THR A 121 -11.42 -1.78 5.08
N ALA A 122 -10.86 -0.57 5.16
CA ALA A 122 -11.63 0.67 5.03
C ALA A 122 -12.39 0.77 3.68
N ARG A 123 -11.79 0.26 2.59
CA ARG A 123 -12.45 0.19 1.28
C ARG A 123 -13.66 -0.76 1.25
N ILE A 124 -13.62 -1.85 2.03
CA ILE A 124 -14.75 -2.78 2.13
C ILE A 124 -15.96 -2.08 2.76
N GLU A 125 -15.72 -1.24 3.77
CA GLU A 125 -16.75 -0.47 4.45
C GLU A 125 -17.22 0.76 3.63
N HIS A 126 -16.29 1.38 2.91
CA HIS A 126 -16.55 2.58 2.11
C HIS A 126 -15.90 2.46 0.73
N ALA A 127 -16.67 1.97 -0.25
CA ALA A 127 -16.18 1.71 -1.62
C ALA A 127 -15.58 2.93 -2.36
N ARG A 128 -15.86 4.15 -1.88
CA ARG A 128 -15.30 5.40 -2.42
C ARG A 128 -13.88 5.70 -1.90
N LEU A 129 -13.46 5.06 -0.81
CA LEU A 129 -12.10 5.15 -0.31
C LEU A 129 -11.19 4.24 -1.14
N ILE A 130 -10.20 4.83 -1.78
CA ILE A 130 -9.19 4.15 -2.56
C ILE A 130 -7.89 4.22 -1.78
N GLY A 131 -7.37 3.03 -1.44
CA GLY A 131 -6.12 2.88 -0.71
C GLY A 131 -5.01 2.35 -1.60
N GLN A 132 -3.83 2.96 -1.51
CA GLN A 132 -2.65 2.49 -2.25
C GLN A 132 -1.41 2.50 -1.35
N LEU A 133 -0.47 1.61 -1.67
CA LEU A 133 0.86 1.56 -1.07
C LEU A 133 1.88 1.84 -2.16
N ILE A 134 2.80 2.77 -1.88
CA ILE A 134 3.93 3.11 -2.72
C ILE A 134 5.20 2.75 -1.94
N GLU A 135 6.01 1.89 -2.51
CA GLU A 135 7.24 1.38 -1.92
C GLU A 135 8.45 1.99 -2.62
N LEU A 136 9.25 2.78 -1.90
CA LEU A 136 10.49 3.35 -2.40
C LEU A 136 11.66 2.42 -2.08
N SER A 137 12.47 2.10 -3.08
CA SER A 137 13.66 1.26 -2.97
C SER A 137 14.97 1.99 -3.25
N SER A 138 14.89 3.22 -3.77
CA SER A 138 16.06 4.01 -4.16
C SER A 138 15.85 5.51 -3.98
N GLU A 139 16.96 6.23 -3.90
CA GLU A 139 16.99 7.71 -3.93
C GLU A 139 16.48 8.25 -5.28
N GLU A 140 16.61 7.50 -6.37
CA GLU A 140 16.07 7.88 -7.69
C GLU A 140 14.54 7.92 -7.66
N GLU A 141 13.89 6.93 -7.05
CA GLU A 141 12.44 6.91 -6.86
C GLU A 141 11.97 8.02 -5.92
N LEU A 142 12.75 8.33 -4.87
CA LEU A 142 12.48 9.50 -4.02
C LEU A 142 12.54 10.80 -4.83
N ALA A 143 13.55 10.95 -5.70
CA ALA A 143 13.69 12.08 -6.61
C ALA A 143 12.56 12.15 -7.66
N GLN A 144 11.79 11.07 -7.85
CA GLN A 144 10.62 11.00 -8.71
C GLN A 144 9.28 10.97 -7.93
N LEU A 145 9.30 11.04 -6.60
CA LEU A 145 8.14 10.76 -5.74
C LEU A 145 6.84 11.49 -6.11
N SER A 146 6.86 12.79 -6.41
CA SER A 146 5.65 13.52 -6.84
C SER A 146 5.00 12.93 -8.10
N HIS A 147 5.82 12.54 -9.06
CA HIS A 147 5.37 11.85 -10.27
C HIS A 147 4.81 10.47 -9.91
N LEU A 148 5.48 9.69 -9.03
CA LEU A 148 4.97 8.40 -8.56
C LEU A 148 3.58 8.53 -7.92
N VAL A 149 3.42 9.51 -7.03
CA VAL A 149 2.16 9.82 -6.34
C VAL A 149 1.05 10.18 -7.33
N GLN A 150 1.33 11.06 -8.29
CA GLN A 150 0.35 11.49 -9.29
C GLN A 150 0.01 10.39 -10.29
N ALA A 151 1.01 9.72 -10.85
CA ALA A 151 0.86 8.68 -11.86
C ALA A 151 -0.03 7.54 -11.34
N ASN A 152 0.11 7.20 -10.06
CA ASN A 152 -0.67 6.15 -9.41
C ASN A 152 -2.13 6.51 -9.11
N ARG A 153 -2.53 7.77 -9.21
CA ARG A 153 -3.93 8.19 -9.00
C ARG A 153 -4.91 7.47 -9.95
N LEU A 154 -4.44 7.09 -11.13
CA LEU A 154 -5.24 6.44 -12.17
C LEU A 154 -5.39 4.91 -11.96
N CYS A 155 -4.65 4.34 -11.01
CA CYS A 155 -4.69 2.91 -10.72
C CYS A 155 -5.76 2.58 -9.67
N LEU A 156 -7.02 2.46 -10.08
CA LEU A 156 -8.18 2.25 -9.19
C LEU A 156 -8.29 0.84 -8.58
N GLY A 157 -7.20 0.09 -8.40
CA GLY A 157 -7.19 -1.19 -7.66
C GLY A 157 -8.37 -2.14 -7.94
N THR A 158 -8.83 -2.22 -9.20
CA THR A 158 -9.99 -3.00 -9.63
C THR A 158 -9.57 -4.46 -9.82
N GLY A 159 -9.44 -5.18 -8.72
CA GLY A 159 -9.17 -6.61 -8.74
C GLY A 159 -9.05 -7.16 -7.33
N THR A 160 -9.83 -8.20 -7.05
CA THR A 160 -9.83 -8.97 -5.81
C THR A 160 -8.40 -9.19 -5.30
N SER A 161 -8.07 -8.63 -4.13
CA SER A 161 -6.77 -8.75 -3.45
C SER A 161 -5.53 -8.08 -4.08
N ALA A 162 -5.65 -7.25 -5.12
CA ALA A 162 -4.50 -6.53 -5.66
C ALA A 162 -4.27 -5.21 -4.91
N THR A 163 -3.27 -5.17 -4.03
CA THR A 163 -2.60 -3.90 -3.73
C THR A 163 -2.01 -3.42 -5.05
N SER A 164 -2.47 -2.28 -5.60
CA SER A 164 -1.76 -1.65 -6.72
C SER A 164 -0.50 -1.02 -6.14
N MET A 165 0.52 -1.86 -5.92
CA MET A 165 1.86 -1.45 -5.58
C MET A 165 2.59 -1.34 -6.91
N VAL A 166 2.56 -0.15 -7.48
CA VAL A 166 3.05 0.09 -8.83
C VAL A 166 4.52 0.41 -8.75
N ASN A 167 5.34 -0.38 -9.44
CA ASN A 167 6.71 -0.01 -9.75
C ASN A 167 6.70 1.02 -10.89
N VAL A 168 7.55 2.03 -10.80
CA VAL A 168 7.89 2.85 -11.98
C VAL A 168 9.01 2.16 -12.74
N PRO A 169 8.90 2.02 -14.07
CA PRO A 169 9.91 1.31 -14.84
C PRO A 169 11.28 1.99 -14.65
N SER A 170 12.27 1.20 -14.23
CA SER A 170 13.66 1.63 -14.19
C SER A 170 14.15 1.91 -15.63
N PRO A 171 14.86 3.01 -15.89
CA PRO A 171 15.36 3.34 -17.23
C PRO A 171 16.42 2.34 -17.75
N SER A 172 16.90 1.41 -16.91
CA SER A 172 18.06 0.56 -17.22
C SER A 172 17.72 -0.88 -17.66
N GLY A 173 16.45 -1.30 -17.68
CA GLY A 173 16.07 -2.64 -18.15
C GLY A 173 16.67 -3.83 -17.38
N VAL A 174 17.28 -3.61 -16.22
CA VAL A 174 17.89 -4.69 -15.42
C VAL A 174 16.84 -5.26 -14.46
N LYS A 175 16.37 -6.48 -14.77
CA LYS A 175 15.56 -7.31 -13.88
C LYS A 175 16.40 -7.84 -12.73
N LEU A 176 16.09 -7.41 -11.51
CA LEU A 176 16.42 -8.17 -10.30
C LEU A 176 15.11 -8.76 -9.73
N PRO A 177 15.04 -10.07 -9.47
CA PRO A 177 13.93 -10.63 -8.72
C PRO A 177 13.94 -9.98 -7.33
N ARG A 178 12.89 -9.21 -7.02
CA ARG A 178 12.71 -8.61 -5.69
C ARG A 178 12.49 -9.78 -4.72
N MET A 179 13.48 -10.03 -3.85
CA MET A 179 13.43 -11.15 -2.90
C MET A 179 12.19 -11.02 -2.02
N ALA A 180 11.39 -12.08 -1.96
CA ALA A 180 10.42 -12.25 -0.90
C ALA A 180 11.15 -12.18 0.45
N ALA A 181 10.56 -11.49 1.44
CA ALA A 181 11.06 -11.50 2.80
C ALA A 181 11.31 -12.97 3.23
N PRO A 182 12.44 -13.28 3.89
CA PRO A 182 12.72 -14.65 4.28
C PRO A 182 11.61 -15.14 5.20
N GLY A 183 10.94 -16.20 4.76
CA GLY A 183 9.96 -16.91 5.59
C GLY A 183 10.61 -17.26 6.91
N ILE A 184 9.96 -16.86 8.00
CA ILE A 184 10.27 -17.29 9.36
C ILE A 184 10.39 -18.82 9.36
N HIS A 185 11.62 -19.33 9.40
CA HIS A 185 11.86 -20.75 9.58
C HIS A 185 11.41 -21.11 10.99
N GLY A 186 10.21 -21.69 11.10
CA GLY A 186 9.81 -22.41 12.29
C GLY A 186 10.82 -23.54 12.51
N LYS A 187 11.61 -23.41 13.58
CA LYS A 187 12.32 -24.56 14.15
C LYS A 187 11.27 -25.57 14.57
N THR A 188 11.19 -26.70 13.87
CA THR A 188 10.61 -27.91 14.44
C THR A 188 11.70 -28.62 15.24
N GLU A 189 11.53 -28.60 16.56
CA GLU A 189 12.04 -29.64 17.45
C GLU A 189 11.40 -30.99 17.07
N GLY A 190 12.15 -32.09 17.17
CA GLY A 190 11.54 -33.43 17.23
C GLY A 190 12.29 -34.58 16.57
N SER A 191 13.16 -35.22 17.35
CA SER A 191 13.45 -36.66 17.41
C SER A 191 14.11 -37.39 16.22
N ILE A 192 15.35 -37.84 16.44
CA ILE A 192 15.66 -39.27 16.68
C ILE A 192 16.62 -39.34 17.87
#